data_AF-A0A1C5SEP3-F1
#
_entry.id   AF-A0A1C5SEP3-F1
#
_cell.length_a   1.000
_cell.length_b   1.000
_cell.length_c   1.000
_cell.angle_alpha   90.00
_cell.angle_beta   90.00
_cell.angle_gamma   90.00
#
_symmetry.space_group_name_H-M   'P 1'
#
loop_
_entity.id
_entity.type
_entity.pdbx_description
1 polymer ?
#
loop_
_entity_poly.entity_id
_entity_poly.type
_entity_poly.pdbx_seq_one_letter_code
_entity_poly.pdbx_strand_id
1 'polypeptide(L)'
;MNQTNTSKRIPTQINEFRGDYAFLSNFYPAPVSYMGQTYANNEAAFQAQKTLSAREQRKFCIFRMHNPSDAKKLGRDLTLRPDWEKVKVRLMYEICMCKFMQNPELRDKLLATGESTLIEGNNWGDYFWGKVNNCGENQLGIILMDVRAKLQWNAETAPNNIPQCLQ
;
A
#
# COMPACT_ATOMS: atom_id res chain seq x y z
N MET A 1 41.19 3.03 6.38
CA MET A 1 39.87 2.67 6.93
C MET A 1 38.98 3.91 6.83
N ASN A 2 38.20 4.05 5.75
CA ASN A 2 37.30 5.19 5.57
C ASN A 2 35.87 4.70 5.76
N GLN A 3 35.35 4.80 6.99
CA GLN A 3 33.92 4.69 7.22
C GLN A 3 33.30 6.02 6.81
N THR A 4 32.77 6.09 5.59
CA THR A 4 31.91 7.19 5.15
C THR A 4 30.56 7.04 5.83
N ASN A 5 30.46 7.57 7.06
CA ASN A 5 29.21 7.72 7.77
C ASN A 5 28.39 8.82 7.08
N THR A 6 27.81 8.48 5.92
CA THR A 6 26.86 9.32 5.21
C THR A 6 25.51 9.09 5.87
N SER A 7 25.20 9.89 6.89
CA SER A 7 23.79 10.06 7.29
C SER A 7 23.03 10.57 6.07
N LYS A 8 22.37 9.65 5.34
CA LYS A 8 21.44 10.01 4.26
C LYS A 8 20.40 10.93 4.88
N ARG A 9 20.46 12.22 4.55
CA ARG A 9 19.48 13.21 5.00
C ARG A 9 18.11 12.76 4.51
N ILE A 10 17.16 12.59 5.44
CA ILE A 10 15.78 12.24 5.10
C ILE A 10 15.22 13.40 4.25
N PRO A 11 14.71 13.13 3.04
CA PRO A 11 14.17 14.19 2.20
C PRO A 11 12.89 14.76 2.82
N THR A 12 12.62 16.04 2.62
CA THR A 12 11.33 16.64 3.04
C THR A 12 10.14 16.07 2.26
N GLN A 13 10.39 15.52 1.07
CA GLN A 13 9.36 15.03 0.16
C GLN A 13 9.88 13.85 -0.66
N ILE A 14 9.06 12.82 -0.79
CA ILE A 14 9.28 11.65 -1.65
C ILE A 14 8.25 11.74 -2.77
N ASN A 15 8.71 12.04 -3.98
CA ASN A 15 7.84 12.42 -5.10
C ASN A 15 7.31 11.25 -5.92
N GLU A 16 7.91 10.06 -5.79
CA GLU A 16 7.47 8.87 -6.50
C GLU A 16 7.89 7.61 -5.74
N PHE A 17 7.15 6.52 -5.94
CA PHE A 17 7.37 5.25 -5.27
C PHE A 17 8.18 4.30 -6.16
N ARG A 18 9.43 4.67 -6.40
CA ARG A 18 10.41 3.93 -7.21
C ARG A 18 11.77 3.86 -6.51
N GLY A 19 12.67 3.01 -7.01
CA GLY A 19 14.01 2.85 -6.45
C GLY A 19 13.97 2.49 -4.95
N ASP A 20 14.70 3.24 -4.13
CA ASP A 20 14.76 3.10 -2.67
C ASP A 20 13.36 3.18 -2.00
N TYR A 21 12.39 3.84 -2.64
CA TYR A 21 11.02 4.03 -2.13
C TYR A 21 9.98 3.15 -2.82
N ALA A 22 10.40 2.17 -3.64
CA ALA A 22 9.48 1.27 -4.34
C ALA A 22 8.54 0.52 -3.39
N PHE A 23 8.97 0.27 -2.15
CA PHE A 23 8.17 -0.41 -1.13
C PHE A 23 6.89 0.35 -0.73
N LEU A 24 6.79 1.64 -1.02
CA LEU A 24 5.58 2.43 -0.79
C LEU A 24 4.48 2.14 -1.82
N SER A 25 4.84 1.64 -3.01
CA SER A 25 3.89 1.33 -4.07
C SER A 25 3.03 0.11 -3.74
N ASN A 26 1.77 0.13 -4.19
CA ASN A 26 0.89 -1.03 -4.15
C ASN A 26 1.32 -2.17 -5.09
N PHE A 27 2.20 -1.86 -6.06
CA PHE A 27 2.78 -2.84 -6.98
C PHE A 27 3.99 -3.57 -6.38
N TYR A 28 4.49 -3.13 -5.23
CA TYR A 28 5.62 -3.79 -4.59
C TYR A 28 5.24 -5.21 -4.13
N PRO A 29 6.08 -6.24 -4.39
CA PRO A 29 5.82 -7.62 -3.99
C PRO A 29 5.98 -7.79 -2.48
N ALA A 30 4.90 -7.48 -1.75
CA ALA A 30 4.78 -7.69 -0.31
C ALA A 30 3.51 -8.51 -0.06
N PRO A 31 3.64 -9.78 0.37
CA PRO A 31 2.49 -10.59 0.71
C PRO A 31 1.61 -9.90 1.77
N VAL A 32 0.31 -9.93 1.54
CA VAL A 32 -0.68 -9.34 2.45
C VAL A 32 -1.87 -10.28 2.59
N SER A 33 -2.21 -10.61 3.84
CA SER A 33 -3.41 -11.35 4.18
C SER A 33 -4.53 -10.37 4.55
N TYR A 34 -5.67 -10.48 3.87
CA TYR A 34 -6.81 -9.59 4.03
C TYR A 34 -8.11 -10.32 3.69
N MET A 35 -9.13 -10.17 4.54
CA MET A 35 -10.44 -10.83 4.41
C MET A 35 -10.35 -12.34 4.10
N GLY A 36 -9.50 -13.06 4.84
CA GLY A 36 -9.37 -14.52 4.74
C GLY A 36 -8.60 -15.03 3.51
N GLN A 37 -7.96 -14.14 2.75
CA GLN A 37 -7.12 -14.51 1.60
C GLN A 37 -5.74 -13.86 1.68
N THR A 38 -4.74 -14.52 1.12
CA THR A 38 -3.39 -13.95 0.97
C THR A 38 -3.14 -13.59 -0.48
N TYR A 39 -2.57 -12.41 -0.70
CA TYR A 39 -2.26 -11.82 -1.99
C TYR A 39 -0.76 -11.54 -2.09
N ALA A 40 -0.19 -11.59 -3.30
CA ALA A 40 1.24 -11.35 -3.51
C ALA A 40 1.66 -9.87 -3.32
N ASN A 41 0.70 -8.95 -3.45
CA ASN A 41 0.89 -7.51 -3.35
C ASN A 41 -0.46 -6.82 -3.07
N ASN A 42 -0.42 -5.54 -2.69
CA ASN A 42 -1.61 -4.75 -2.40
C ASN A 42 -2.52 -4.57 -3.62
N GLU A 43 -1.96 -4.44 -4.83
CA GLU A 43 -2.76 -4.29 -6.05
C GLU A 43 -3.68 -5.50 -6.26
N ALA A 44 -3.15 -6.72 -6.10
CA ALA A 44 -3.96 -7.93 -6.18
C ALA A 44 -5.06 -7.99 -5.11
N ALA A 45 -4.74 -7.62 -3.87
CA ALA A 45 -5.74 -7.52 -2.81
C ALA A 45 -6.83 -6.50 -3.17
N PHE A 46 -6.44 -5.30 -3.61
CA PHE A 46 -7.36 -4.21 -3.92
C PHE A 46 -8.29 -4.53 -5.09
N GLN A 47 -7.75 -5.14 -6.16
CA GLN A 47 -8.53 -5.55 -7.32
C GLN A 47 -9.52 -6.67 -6.97
N ALA A 48 -9.18 -7.59 -6.07
CA ALA A 48 -10.11 -8.61 -5.59
C ALA A 48 -11.35 -7.99 -4.92
N GLN A 49 -11.17 -6.89 -4.18
CA GLN A 49 -12.26 -6.25 -3.44
C GLN A 49 -13.21 -5.41 -4.29
N LYS A 50 -12.91 -5.26 -5.58
CA LYS A 50 -13.83 -4.64 -6.52
C LYS A 50 -15.11 -5.44 -6.69
N THR A 51 -15.10 -6.75 -6.44
CA THR A 51 -16.28 -7.61 -6.58
C THR A 51 -16.66 -8.25 -5.26
N LEU A 52 -17.93 -8.63 -5.11
CA LEU A 52 -18.43 -9.42 -3.98
C LEU A 52 -18.43 -10.92 -4.27
N SER A 53 -18.08 -11.33 -5.49
CA SER A 53 -18.02 -12.74 -5.88
C SER A 53 -16.76 -13.40 -5.31
N ALA A 54 -16.94 -14.30 -4.34
CA ALA A 54 -15.85 -15.10 -3.78
C ALA A 54 -15.12 -15.93 -4.85
N ARG A 55 -15.81 -16.34 -5.92
CA ARG A 55 -15.20 -17.06 -7.05
C ARG A 55 -14.22 -16.18 -7.81
N GLU A 56 -14.59 -14.93 -8.07
CA GLU A 56 -13.75 -13.98 -8.79
C GLU A 56 -12.58 -13.50 -7.91
N GLN A 57 -12.83 -13.23 -6.64
CA GLN A 57 -11.79 -12.87 -5.66
C GLN A 57 -10.66 -13.91 -5.58
N ARG A 58 -11.00 -15.21 -5.63
CA ARG A 58 -10.00 -16.31 -5.60
C ARG A 58 -9.00 -16.29 -6.76
N LYS A 59 -9.30 -15.61 -7.87
CA LYS A 59 -8.37 -15.48 -8.99
C LYS A 59 -7.15 -14.62 -8.65
N PHE A 60 -7.26 -13.77 -7.63
CA PHE A 60 -6.21 -12.85 -7.18
C PHE A 60 -5.33 -13.41 -6.06
N CYS A 61 -5.69 -14.57 -5.49
CA CYS A 61 -4.91 -15.20 -4.42
C CYS A 61 -3.46 -15.41 -4.85
N ILE A 62 -2.54 -15.36 -3.89
CA ILE A 62 -1.10 -15.46 -4.11
C ILE A 62 -0.72 -16.67 -4.96
N PHE A 63 -1.33 -17.84 -4.76
CA PHE A 63 -1.05 -19.05 -5.56
C PHE A 63 -1.47 -18.96 -7.04
N ARG A 64 -2.25 -17.94 -7.43
CA ARG A 64 -2.78 -17.75 -8.79
C ARG A 64 -2.26 -16.47 -9.45
N MET A 65 -2.05 -15.41 -8.66
CA MET A 65 -1.75 -14.07 -9.16
C MET A 65 -0.59 -13.45 -8.37
N HIS A 66 0.56 -13.32 -9.03
CA HIS A 66 1.74 -12.68 -8.47
C HIS A 66 2.03 -11.31 -9.06
N ASN A 67 1.69 -11.11 -10.34
CA ASN A 67 2.00 -9.88 -11.07
C ASN A 67 0.91 -8.82 -10.82
N PRO A 68 1.26 -7.64 -10.27
CA PRO A 68 0.30 -6.58 -10.02
C PRO A 68 -0.32 -6.00 -11.30
N SER A 69 0.41 -6.00 -12.42
CA SER A 69 -0.11 -5.54 -13.71
C SER A 69 -1.22 -6.44 -14.24
N ASP A 70 -1.06 -7.76 -14.09
CA ASP A 70 -2.08 -8.74 -14.47
C ASP A 70 -3.30 -8.66 -13.56
N ALA A 71 -3.09 -8.45 -12.26
CA ALA A 71 -4.17 -8.16 -11.32
C ALA A 71 -4.95 -6.88 -11.71
N LYS A 72 -4.23 -5.79 -12.01
CA LYS A 72 -4.86 -4.53 -12.45
C LYS A 72 -5.65 -4.71 -13.73
N LYS A 73 -5.14 -5.50 -14.67
CA LYS A 73 -5.83 -5.81 -15.92
C LYS A 73 -7.11 -6.60 -15.65
N LEU A 74 -7.02 -7.73 -14.94
CA LEU A 74 -8.17 -8.57 -14.62
C LEU A 74 -9.25 -7.81 -13.83
N GLY A 75 -8.83 -6.97 -12.88
CA GLY A 75 -9.75 -6.18 -12.05
C GLY A 75 -10.46 -5.04 -12.78
N ARG A 76 -10.07 -4.69 -14.02
CA ARG A 76 -10.85 -3.76 -14.86
C ARG A 76 -12.09 -4.42 -15.46
N ASP A 77 -12.04 -5.73 -15.68
CA ASP A 77 -13.10 -6.49 -16.33
C ASP A 77 -14.12 -7.08 -15.34
N LEU A 78 -13.91 -6.84 -14.03
CA LEU A 78 -14.81 -7.31 -12.98
C LEU A 78 -16.09 -6.48 -12.92
N THR A 79 -17.19 -7.16 -12.58
CA THR A 79 -18.39 -6.48 -12.09
C THR A 79 -18.09 -5.85 -10.74
N LEU A 80 -18.14 -4.51 -10.71
CA LEU A 80 -17.93 -3.73 -9.50
C LEU A 80 -19.05 -3.98 -8.48
N ARG A 81 -18.69 -3.99 -7.21
CA ARG A 81 -19.62 -3.92 -6.09
C ARG A 81 -20.41 -2.59 -6.15
N PRO A 82 -21.71 -2.58 -5.79
CA PRO A 82 -22.55 -1.40 -5.98
C PRO A 82 -22.09 -0.14 -5.23
N ASP A 83 -21.35 -0.32 -4.13
CA ASP A 83 -20.86 0.73 -3.25
C ASP A 83 -19.40 1.10 -3.50
N TRP A 84 -18.79 0.65 -4.61
CA TRP A 84 -17.34 0.75 -4.87
C TRP A 84 -16.76 2.15 -4.62
N GLU A 85 -17.39 3.19 -5.16
CA GLU A 85 -16.91 4.57 -5.00
C GLU A 85 -16.87 5.04 -3.55
N LYS A 86 -17.75 4.50 -2.69
CA LYS A 86 -17.80 4.83 -1.25
C LYS A 86 -16.74 4.08 -0.44
N VAL A 87 -16.33 2.90 -0.89
CA VAL A 87 -15.48 2.00 -0.10
C VAL A 87 -14.03 1.92 -0.57
N LYS A 88 -13.73 2.29 -1.82
CA LYS A 88 -12.40 2.10 -2.43
C LYS A 88 -11.25 2.70 -1.60
N VAL A 89 -11.44 3.90 -1.05
CA VAL A 89 -10.42 4.57 -0.21
C VAL A 89 -10.21 3.80 1.10
N ARG A 90 -11.30 3.43 1.78
CA ARG A 90 -11.25 2.64 3.01
C ARG A 90 -10.58 1.28 2.79
N LEU A 91 -10.95 0.57 1.73
CA LEU A 91 -10.36 -0.74 1.40
C LEU A 91 -8.86 -0.61 1.13
N MET A 92 -8.43 0.41 0.39
CA MET A 92 -7.01 0.67 0.16
C MET A 92 -6.28 0.96 1.47
N TYR A 93 -6.86 1.80 2.34
CA TYR A 93 -6.31 2.09 3.65
C TYR A 93 -6.12 0.82 4.49
N GLU A 94 -7.13 -0.02 4.58
CA GLU A 94 -7.07 -1.28 5.34
C GLU A 94 -5.98 -2.21 4.77
N ILE A 95 -5.87 -2.31 3.45
CA ILE A 95 -4.84 -3.13 2.78
C ILE A 95 -3.42 -2.57 3.04
N CYS A 96 -3.22 -1.25 2.94
CA CYS A 96 -1.95 -0.61 3.28
C CYS A 96 -1.58 -0.86 4.75
N MET A 97 -2.54 -0.69 5.66
CA MET A 97 -2.36 -0.98 7.09
C MET A 97 -1.94 -2.44 7.30
N CYS A 98 -2.66 -3.40 6.71
CA CYS A 98 -2.32 -4.82 6.75
C CYS A 98 -0.90 -5.10 6.23
N LYS A 99 -0.52 -4.53 5.07
CA LYS A 99 0.83 -4.70 4.51
C LYS A 99 1.91 -4.29 5.50
N PHE A 100 1.82 -3.09 6.08
CA PHE A 100 2.86 -2.61 6.99
C PHE A 100 2.79 -3.29 8.37
N MET A 101 1.63 -3.72 8.84
CA MET A 101 1.55 -4.50 10.09
C MET A 101 2.14 -5.92 9.93
N GLN A 102 1.94 -6.54 8.78
CA GLN A 102 2.35 -7.93 8.52
C GLN A 102 3.79 -8.05 8.01
N ASN A 103 4.41 -6.96 7.56
CA ASN A 103 5.77 -6.92 7.03
C ASN A 103 6.63 -5.95 7.87
N PRO A 104 7.22 -6.40 9.00
CA PRO A 104 7.96 -5.55 9.93
C PRO A 104 9.08 -4.73 9.29
N GLU A 105 9.86 -5.31 8.37
CA GLU A 105 10.91 -4.56 7.67
C GLU A 105 10.35 -3.40 6.83
N LEU A 106 9.19 -3.57 6.21
CA LEU A 106 8.55 -2.51 5.43
C LEU A 106 7.93 -1.46 6.34
N ARG A 107 7.39 -1.87 7.50
CA ARG A 107 6.93 -0.95 8.54
C ARG A 107 8.04 -0.01 8.96
N ASP A 108 9.20 -0.58 9.28
CA ASP A 108 10.32 0.18 9.80
C ASP A 108 10.85 1.14 8.71
N LYS A 109 10.85 0.71 7.44
CA LYS A 109 11.13 1.59 6.29
C LYS A 109 10.10 2.72 6.12
N LEU A 110 8.81 2.46 6.33
CA LEU A 110 7.78 3.49 6.30
C LEU A 110 7.97 4.50 7.43
N LEU A 111 8.21 4.05 8.65
CA LEU A 111 8.51 4.91 9.81
C LEU A 111 9.79 5.73 9.57
N ALA A 112 10.81 5.15 8.95
CA ALA A 112 12.05 5.84 8.60
C ALA A 112 11.87 6.97 7.57
N THR A 113 10.71 7.07 6.90
CA THR A 113 10.39 8.27 6.10
C THR A 113 10.15 9.51 6.97
N GLY A 114 10.03 9.37 8.29
CA GLY A 114 9.84 10.48 9.22
C GLY A 114 8.67 11.37 8.81
N GLU A 115 8.89 12.68 8.74
CA GLU A 115 7.88 13.65 8.32
C GLU A 115 7.86 13.93 6.80
N SER A 116 8.50 13.08 5.98
CA SER A 116 8.46 13.26 4.53
C SER A 116 7.02 13.28 4.03
N THR A 117 6.69 14.24 3.17
CA THR A 117 5.46 14.18 2.38
C THR A 117 5.59 13.08 1.33
N LEU A 118 4.66 12.11 1.34
CA LEU A 118 4.66 10.99 0.42
C LEU A 118 3.74 11.28 -0.77
N ILE A 119 4.28 11.24 -1.99
CA ILE A 119 3.53 11.48 -3.21
C ILE A 119 3.70 10.32 -4.18
N GLU A 120 2.60 9.77 -4.66
CA GLU A 120 2.61 8.81 -5.75
C GLU A 120 2.68 9.53 -7.10
N GLY A 121 3.84 10.11 -7.40
CA GLY A 121 4.11 10.71 -8.71
C GLY A 121 4.05 9.67 -9.82
N ASN A 122 3.32 9.99 -10.89
CA ASN A 122 3.18 9.11 -12.04
C ASN A 122 3.08 9.85 -13.37
N ASN A 123 3.30 9.12 -14.45
CA ASN A 123 3.25 9.62 -15.84
C ASN A 123 2.20 8.90 -16.71
N TRP A 124 1.30 8.11 -16.10
CA TRP A 124 0.28 7.31 -16.82
C TRP A 124 -1.16 7.82 -16.59
N GLY A 125 -1.33 9.01 -16.01
CA GLY A 125 -2.64 9.66 -15.92
C GLY A 125 -3.49 9.28 -14.70
N ASP A 126 -2.89 8.73 -13.63
CA ASP A 126 -3.62 8.46 -12.39
C ASP A 126 -3.61 9.68 -11.48
N TYR A 127 -4.67 10.49 -11.59
CA TYR A 127 -4.87 11.69 -10.77
C TYR A 127 -5.59 11.43 -9.44
N PHE A 128 -6.11 10.22 -9.23
CA PHE A 128 -6.85 9.90 -8.00
C PHE A 128 -5.90 9.37 -6.93
N TRP A 129 -5.19 8.28 -7.23
CA TRP A 129 -4.26 7.69 -6.25
C TRP A 129 -2.96 8.48 -6.13
N GLY A 130 -2.55 9.11 -7.23
CA GLY A 130 -1.28 9.81 -7.34
C GLY A 130 -1.39 11.22 -7.91
N LYS A 131 -0.24 11.73 -8.36
CA LYS A 131 -0.11 13.02 -9.04
C LYS A 131 0.60 12.89 -10.38
N VAL A 132 0.12 13.63 -11.37
CA VAL A 132 0.78 13.84 -12.66
C VAL A 132 1.10 15.32 -12.78
N ASN A 133 2.36 15.68 -13.01
CA ASN A 133 2.81 17.08 -13.07
C ASN A 133 2.31 17.93 -11.88
N ASN A 134 2.38 17.37 -10.67
CA ASN A 134 1.89 17.95 -9.40
C ASN A 134 0.37 18.14 -9.27
N CYS A 135 -0.42 17.75 -10.27
CA CYS A 135 -1.88 17.74 -10.24
C CYS A 135 -2.41 16.35 -9.85
N GLY A 136 -3.49 16.28 -9.07
CA GLY A 136 -4.10 15.04 -8.58
C GLY A 136 -4.29 15.03 -7.07
N GLU A 137 -5.11 14.10 -6.59
CA GLU A 137 -5.54 14.01 -5.20
C GLU A 137 -4.50 13.35 -4.29
N ASN A 138 -3.60 12.52 -4.84
CA ASN A 138 -2.58 11.80 -4.07
C ASN A 138 -3.16 10.93 -2.92
N GLN A 139 -4.31 10.28 -3.14
CA GLN A 139 -4.98 9.50 -2.10
C GLN A 139 -4.08 8.42 -1.49
N LEU A 140 -3.20 7.77 -2.29
CA LEU A 140 -2.29 6.76 -1.74
C LEU A 140 -1.26 7.39 -0.80
N GLY A 141 -0.65 8.50 -1.19
CA GLY A 141 0.29 9.22 -0.34
C GLY A 141 -0.33 9.64 0.99
N ILE A 142 -1.56 10.16 0.95
CA ILE A 142 -2.33 10.54 2.15
C ILE A 142 -2.57 9.33 3.06
N ILE A 143 -3.04 8.21 2.50
CA ILE A 143 -3.23 6.96 3.23
C ILE A 143 -1.93 6.50 3.91
N LEU A 144 -0.80 6.51 3.19
CA LEU A 144 0.47 6.05 3.73
C LEU A 144 0.97 6.93 4.88
N MET A 145 0.76 8.24 4.80
CA MET A 145 1.11 9.16 5.89
C MET A 145 0.23 8.94 7.14
N ASP A 146 -1.06 8.66 6.98
CA ASP A 146 -1.93 8.32 8.11
C ASP A 146 -1.56 6.95 8.72
N VAL A 147 -1.34 5.94 7.87
CA VAL A 147 -0.86 4.61 8.32
C VAL A 147 0.46 4.74 9.09
N ARG A 148 1.41 5.56 8.62
CA ARG A 148 2.66 5.87 9.32
C ARG A 148 2.40 6.44 10.71
N ALA A 149 1.54 7.47 10.82
CA ALA A 149 1.21 8.11 12.08
C ALA A 149 0.55 7.12 13.08
N LYS A 150 -0.35 6.25 12.61
CA LYS A 150 -0.99 5.23 13.46
C LYS A 150 -0.01 4.17 13.94
N LEU A 151 0.89 3.72 13.08
CA LEU A 151 1.90 2.73 13.44
C LEU A 151 2.91 3.29 14.45
N GLN A 152 3.29 4.56 14.28
CA GLN A 152 4.15 5.26 15.23
C GLN A 152 3.48 5.36 16.61
N TRP A 153 2.22 5.79 16.67
CA TRP A 153 1.46 5.85 17.92
C TRP A 153 1.38 4.49 18.63
N ASN A 154 1.14 3.41 17.88
CA ASN A 154 1.08 2.06 18.45
C ASN A 154 2.44 1.60 19.03
N ALA A 155 3.55 1.95 18.36
CA ALA A 155 4.89 1.63 18.86
C ALA A 155 5.22 2.37 20.17
N GLU A 156 4.76 3.62 20.31
CA GLU A 156 5.00 4.45 21.49
C GLU A 156 4.10 4.07 22.68
N THR A 157 2.85 3.66 22.42
CA THR A 157 1.83 3.43 23.46
C THR A 157 1.59 1.96 23.83
N ALA A 158 1.99 1.00 22.99
CA ALA A 158 1.72 -0.42 23.20
C ALA A 158 2.81 -1.33 22.60
N PRO A 159 4.07 -1.27 23.06
CA PRO A 159 5.21 -1.98 22.46
C PRO A 159 5.08 -3.52 22.43
N ASN A 160 4.17 -4.11 23.23
CA ASN A 160 3.97 -5.56 23.33
C ASN A 160 2.67 -6.08 22.70
N ASN A 161 1.89 -5.24 22.01
CA ASN A 161 0.61 -5.67 21.46
C ASN A 161 0.78 -6.13 20.00
N ILE A 162 0.90 -7.46 19.80
CA ILE A 162 0.82 -8.06 18.47
C ILE A 162 -0.60 -7.79 17.95
N PRO A 163 -0.77 -7.02 16.88
CA PRO A 163 -2.11 -6.79 16.38
C PRO A 163 -2.67 -8.08 15.79
N GLN A 164 -3.81 -8.54 16.32
CA GLN A 164 -4.64 -9.52 15.65
C GLN A 164 -5.07 -8.91 14.32
N CYS A 165 -4.43 -9.34 13.23
CA CYS A 165 -4.89 -9.04 11.90
C CYS A 165 -6.25 -9.73 11.68
N LEU A 166 -7.31 -9.01 12.03
CA LEU A 166 -8.71 -9.23 11.62
C LEU A 166 -9.16 -10.70 11.65
N GLN A 167 -9.63 -11.14 12.82
CA GLN A 167 -10.55 -12.28 12.93
C GLN A 167 -11.79 -12.06 12.07
#